data_AF-A0A850DV41-F1
#
_entry.id   AF-A0A850DV41-F1
#
_cell.length_a   1.000
_cell.length_b   1.000
_cell.length_c   1.000
_cell.angle_alpha   90.00
_cell.angle_beta   90.00
_cell.angle_gamma   90.00
#
_symmetry.space_group_name_H-M   'P 1'
#
loop_
_entity.id
_entity.type
_entity.pdbx_description
1 polymer ?
#
loop_
_entity_poly.entity_id
_entity_poly.type
_entity_poly.pdbx_seq_one_letter_code
_entity_poly.pdbx_strand_id
1 'polypeptide(L)'
;MFGLLGAAALFTILVFTWNQGLKAYDRSHVIRVDCLVTAAEPEVGGSTSGRGSGTLFDQITVDSPDCGSLTIRRGVTGGNKQQLAERLGTQERWSFRVGAGSFELRSVLHLLGEPVLTQGFSEIREHE
;
A
#
# COMPACT_ATOMS: atom_id res chain seq x y z
N MET A 1 -38.04 -9.17 -6.10
CA MET A 1 -36.74 -9.86 -6.30
C MET A 1 -35.82 -9.13 -7.29
N PHE A 2 -36.35 -8.56 -8.39
CA PHE A 2 -35.53 -7.80 -9.38
C PHE A 2 -34.86 -6.52 -8.84
N GLY A 3 -35.52 -5.78 -7.93
CA GLY A 3 -34.96 -4.53 -7.39
C GLY A 3 -33.69 -4.73 -6.52
N LEU A 4 -33.61 -5.84 -5.79
CA LEU A 4 -32.50 -6.12 -4.88
C LEU A 4 -31.26 -6.61 -5.64
N LEU A 5 -31.47 -7.42 -6.69
CA LEU A 5 -30.41 -7.80 -7.63
C LEU A 5 -29.90 -6.60 -8.44
N GLY A 6 -30.80 -5.72 -8.89
CA GLY A 6 -30.43 -4.48 -9.58
C GLY A 6 -29.58 -3.55 -8.69
N ALA A 7 -30.00 -3.35 -7.43
CA ALA A 7 -29.25 -2.54 -6.47
C ALA A 7 -27.87 -3.14 -6.15
N ALA A 8 -27.78 -4.46 -5.95
CA ALA A 8 -26.51 -5.14 -5.71
C ALA A 8 -25.56 -5.05 -6.92
N ALA A 9 -26.09 -5.15 -8.15
CA ALA A 9 -25.31 -4.98 -9.36
C ALA A 9 -24.78 -3.54 -9.50
N LEU A 10 -25.61 -2.52 -9.24
CA LEU A 10 -25.17 -1.13 -9.24
C LEU A 10 -24.10 -0.87 -8.18
N PHE A 11 -24.28 -1.41 -6.97
CA PHE A 11 -23.32 -1.25 -5.88
C PHE A 11 -21.96 -1.86 -6.24
N THR A 12 -21.92 -3.07 -6.79
CA THR A 12 -20.66 -3.68 -7.21
C THR A 12 -19.97 -2.86 -8.31
N ILE A 13 -20.70 -2.40 -9.32
CA ILE A 13 -20.14 -1.53 -10.37
C ILE A 13 -19.54 -0.24 -9.78
N LEU A 14 -20.22 0.39 -8.82
CA LEU A 14 -19.72 1.60 -8.15
C LEU A 14 -18.43 1.32 -7.38
N VAL A 15 -18.37 0.24 -6.60
CA VAL A 15 -17.15 -0.14 -5.85
C VAL A 15 -15.99 -0.45 -6.79
N PHE A 16 -16.23 -1.19 -7.87
CA PHE A 16 -15.19 -1.50 -8.86
C PHE A 16 -14.68 -0.24 -9.57
N THR A 17 -15.58 0.63 -10.03
CA THR A 17 -15.20 1.87 -10.72
C THR A 17 -14.47 2.84 -9.79
N TRP A 18 -14.90 2.95 -8.53
CA TRP A 18 -14.20 3.72 -7.50
C TRP A 18 -12.76 3.23 -7.31
N ASN A 19 -12.55 1.92 -7.10
CA ASN A 19 -11.22 1.36 -6.88
C ASN A 19 -10.29 1.64 -8.08
N GLN A 20 -10.79 1.46 -9.31
CA GLN A 20 -10.02 1.72 -10.52
C GLN A 20 -9.71 3.22 -10.69
N GLY A 21 -10.67 4.08 -10.36
CA GLY A 21 -10.50 5.54 -10.35
C GLY A 21 -9.44 5.98 -9.34
N LEU A 22 -9.48 5.45 -8.12
CA LEU A 22 -8.49 5.73 -7.07
C LEU A 22 -7.07 5.33 -7.52
N LYS A 23 -6.91 4.13 -8.09
CA LYS A 23 -5.62 3.66 -8.64
C LYS A 23 -5.12 4.53 -9.78
N ALA A 24 -6.01 5.04 -10.64
CA ALA A 24 -5.64 5.94 -11.72
C ALA A 24 -5.22 7.32 -11.19
N TYR A 25 -5.95 7.85 -10.20
CA TYR A 25 -5.64 9.09 -9.52
C TYR A 25 -4.27 9.04 -8.83
N ASP A 26 -3.98 7.96 -8.09
CA ASP A 26 -2.71 7.78 -7.39
C ASP A 26 -1.49 7.65 -8.31
N ARG A 27 -1.69 7.23 -9.56
CA ARG A 27 -0.59 7.21 -10.55
C ARG A 27 -0.23 8.60 -11.05
N SER A 28 -1.21 9.50 -11.14
CA SER A 28 -0.99 10.89 -11.57
C SER A 28 -0.69 11.83 -10.40
N HIS A 29 -1.07 11.46 -9.18
CA HIS A 29 -0.90 12.27 -7.96
C HIS A 29 -0.05 11.53 -6.95
N VAL A 30 1.27 11.56 -7.18
CA VAL A 30 2.25 11.00 -6.26
C VAL A 30 2.72 12.09 -5.32
N ILE A 31 2.57 11.88 -4.02
CA ILE A 31 3.09 12.76 -2.98
C ILE A 31 4.28 12.12 -2.29
N ARG A 32 5.13 12.96 -1.72
CA ARG A 32 6.21 12.54 -0.83
C ARG A 32 5.75 12.77 0.61
N VAL A 33 5.81 11.73 1.41
CA VAL A 33 5.52 11.78 2.85
C VAL A 33 6.74 11.27 3.56
N ASP A 34 7.19 11.97 4.58
CA ASP A 34 8.25 11.44 5.43
C ASP A 34 7.68 11.03 6.78
N CYS A 35 8.11 9.84 7.20
CA CYS A 35 7.46 9.03 8.20
C CYS A 35 8.52 8.48 9.13
N LEU A 36 8.25 8.51 10.44
CA LEU A 36 9.06 7.75 11.39
C LEU A 36 8.73 6.26 11.22
N VAL A 37 9.73 5.44 10.92
CA VAL A 37 9.53 3.99 10.79
C VAL A 37 9.89 3.33 12.12
N THR A 38 8.91 2.73 12.79
CA THR A 38 9.14 2.05 14.07
C THR A 38 9.37 0.55 13.92
N ALA A 39 8.82 -0.05 12.86
CA ALA A 39 9.03 -1.44 12.53
C ALA A 39 8.92 -1.65 11.02
N ALA A 40 9.59 -2.67 10.51
CA ALA A 40 9.44 -3.11 9.14
C ALA A 40 9.55 -4.63 9.10
N GLU A 41 8.55 -5.28 8.51
CA GLU A 41 8.42 -6.73 8.49
C GLU A 41 8.40 -7.26 7.05
N PRO A 42 9.22 -8.27 6.71
CA PRO A 42 9.17 -8.90 5.41
C PRO A 42 7.93 -9.81 5.33
N GLU A 43 7.15 -9.65 4.27
CA GLU A 43 5.92 -10.39 4.05
C GLU A 43 5.88 -11.02 2.66
N VAL A 44 4.98 -11.97 2.48
CA VAL A 44 4.57 -12.47 1.17
C VAL A 44 3.12 -12.08 0.97
N GLY A 45 2.90 -11.11 0.08
CA GLY A 45 1.56 -10.71 -0.34
C GLY A 45 1.02 -11.67 -1.39
N GLY A 46 -0.31 -11.75 -1.49
CA GLY A 46 -0.99 -12.55 -2.49
C GLY A 46 -2.12 -11.77 -3.15
N SER A 47 -2.38 -12.05 -4.42
CA SER A 47 -3.66 -11.70 -5.06
C SER A 47 -4.38 -12.99 -5.38
N THR A 48 -5.55 -13.24 -4.79
CA THR A 48 -6.39 -14.36 -5.18
C THR A 48 -7.36 -13.89 -6.27
N SER A 49 -7.21 -14.39 -7.49
CA SER A 49 -8.29 -14.27 -8.47
C SER A 49 -9.31 -15.38 -8.23
N GLY A 50 -10.60 -15.12 -8.42
CA GLY A 50 -11.68 -16.12 -8.31
C GLY A 50 -11.57 -17.31 -9.29
N ARG A 51 -10.50 -17.38 -10.10
CA ARG A 51 -10.15 -18.49 -11.00
C ARG A 51 -8.99 -19.35 -10.49
N GLY A 52 -8.47 -19.11 -9.28
CA GLY A 52 -7.42 -19.95 -8.67
C GLY A 52 -5.99 -19.65 -9.13
N SER A 53 -5.78 -18.69 -10.04
CA SER A 53 -4.45 -18.14 -10.32
C SER A 53 -4.19 -16.99 -9.38
N GLY A 54 -3.41 -17.24 -8.32
CA GLY A 54 -2.90 -16.19 -7.46
C GLY A 54 -1.41 -16.00 -7.65
N THR A 55 -0.98 -14.75 -7.79
CA THR A 55 0.45 -14.41 -7.81
C THR A 55 0.85 -14.07 -6.38
N LEU A 56 1.88 -14.76 -5.89
CA LEU A 56 2.58 -14.36 -4.67
C LEU A 56 3.62 -13.32 -5.03
N PHE A 57 3.81 -12.33 -4.16
CA PHE A 57 4.82 -11.31 -4.33
C PHE A 57 5.49 -11.01 -2.99
N ASP A 58 6.81 -10.87 -3.00
CA ASP A 58 7.55 -10.41 -1.84
C ASP A 58 7.27 -8.92 -1.61
N GLN A 59 7.07 -8.55 -0.34
CA GLN A 59 6.82 -7.18 0.08
C GLN A 59 7.38 -6.93 1.48
N ILE A 60 7.39 -5.67 1.90
CA ILE A 60 7.73 -5.25 3.26
C ILE A 60 6.61 -4.37 3.75
N THR A 61 6.09 -4.65 4.94
CA THR A 61 5.13 -3.79 5.61
C THR A 61 5.88 -2.96 6.64
N VAL A 62 5.68 -1.66 6.59
CA VAL A 62 6.34 -0.65 7.41
C VAL A 62 5.31 -0.04 8.33
N ASP A 63 5.56 -0.09 9.63
CA ASP A 63 4.72 0.57 10.61
C ASP A 63 5.31 1.91 11.00
N SER A 64 4.44 2.91 10.94
CA SER A 64 4.76 4.29 11.25
C SER A 64 3.62 4.92 12.05
N PRO A 65 3.91 5.56 13.20
CA PRO A 65 2.87 6.19 14.01
C PRO A 65 2.29 7.45 13.36
N ASP A 66 3.05 8.15 12.51
CA ASP A 66 2.64 9.37 11.83
C ASP A 66 1.96 9.12 10.47
N CYS A 67 2.38 8.07 9.76
CA CYS A 67 1.86 7.73 8.43
C CYS A 67 0.95 6.51 8.39
N GLY A 68 0.86 5.73 9.47
CA GLY A 68 0.20 4.43 9.49
C GLY A 68 1.03 3.34 8.81
N SER A 69 0.39 2.21 8.52
CA SER A 69 1.07 1.07 7.89
C SER A 69 1.19 1.28 6.37
N LEU A 70 2.40 1.14 5.84
CA LEU A 70 2.75 1.31 4.42
C LEU A 70 3.36 0.02 3.87
N THR A 71 2.97 -0.39 2.66
CA THR A 71 3.53 -1.59 2.03
C THR A 71 4.45 -1.24 0.87
N ILE A 72 5.66 -1.77 0.90
CA ILE A 72 6.68 -1.65 -0.13
C ILE A 72 6.73 -2.95 -0.92
N ARG A 73 6.35 -2.87 -2.20
CA ARG A 73 6.42 -4.02 -3.13
C ARG A 73 7.46 -3.81 -4.22
N ARG A 74 7.65 -2.57 -4.68
CA ARG A 74 8.55 -2.27 -5.78
C ARG A 74 10.00 -2.42 -5.32
N GLY A 75 10.78 -3.26 -6.00
CA GLY A 75 12.19 -3.51 -5.69
C GLY A 75 12.42 -4.53 -4.57
N VAL A 76 11.35 -5.10 -4.01
CA VAL A 76 11.43 -6.18 -3.01
C VAL A 76 11.41 -7.53 -3.72
N THR A 77 12.27 -8.44 -3.26
CA THR A 77 12.48 -9.79 -3.78
C THR A 77 12.77 -10.73 -2.61
N GLY A 78 12.55 -12.03 -2.79
CA GLY A 78 12.86 -13.02 -1.75
C GLY A 78 14.30 -12.99 -1.26
N GLY A 79 15.26 -12.56 -2.09
CA GLY A 79 16.67 -12.45 -1.73
C GLY A 79 17.06 -11.18 -0.95
N ASN A 80 16.25 -10.11 -1.01
CA ASN A 80 16.59 -8.83 -0.36
C ASN A 80 15.59 -8.36 0.70
N LYS A 81 14.39 -8.97 0.79
CA LYS A 81 13.32 -8.51 1.68
C LYS A 81 13.73 -8.44 3.15
N GLN A 82 14.50 -9.42 3.62
CA GLN A 82 14.95 -9.49 5.00
C GLN A 82 15.89 -8.32 5.33
N GLN A 83 16.93 -8.15 4.51
CA GLN A 83 17.90 -7.07 4.66
C GLN A 83 17.26 -5.68 4.53
N LEU A 84 16.32 -5.51 3.60
CA LEU A 84 15.59 -4.26 3.43
C LEU A 84 14.69 -3.96 4.62
N ALA A 85 14.00 -4.96 5.17
CA ALA A 85 13.17 -4.79 6.37
C ALA A 85 14.03 -4.39 7.58
N GLU A 86 15.15 -5.07 7.81
CA GLU A 86 16.10 -4.72 8.87
C GLU A 86 16.62 -3.28 8.73
N ARG A 87 16.94 -2.84 7.51
CA ARG A 87 17.40 -1.47 7.24
C ARG A 87 16.30 -0.43 7.47
N LEU A 88 15.06 -0.74 7.15
CA LEU A 88 13.94 0.18 7.32
C LEU A 88 13.50 0.27 8.78
N GLY A 89 13.60 -0.81 9.54
CA GLY A 89 13.20 -0.90 10.96
C GLY A 89 14.12 -0.19 11.95
N THR A 90 14.93 0.78 11.52
CA THR A 90 15.99 1.44 12.33
C THR A 90 15.47 2.53 13.28
N GLN A 91 14.15 2.69 13.47
CA GLN A 91 13.58 3.82 14.23
C GLN A 91 13.96 5.20 13.65
N GLU A 92 14.19 5.26 12.34
CA GLU A 92 14.62 6.46 11.62
C GLU A 92 13.50 7.03 10.74
N ARG A 93 13.71 8.25 10.25
CA ARG A 93 12.78 8.92 9.35
C ARG A 93 13.10 8.60 7.90
N TRP A 94 12.10 8.08 7.20
CA TRP A 94 12.19 7.70 5.80
C TRP A 94 11.20 8.49 4.96
N SER A 95 11.62 8.84 3.74
CA SER A 95 10.77 9.50 2.78
C SER A 95 10.16 8.48 1.82
N PHE A 96 8.84 8.41 1.78
CA PHE A 96 8.06 7.51 0.95
C PHE A 96 7.32 8.28 -0.14
N ARG A 97 7.29 7.70 -1.34
CA ARG A 97 6.41 8.16 -2.43
C ARG A 97 5.14 7.32 -2.41
N VAL A 98 4.01 7.95 -2.16
CA VAL A 98 2.70 7.28 -2.07
C VAL A 98 1.68 7.98 -2.98
N GLY A 99 0.61 7.28 -3.32
CA GLY A 99 -0.53 7.89 -4.01
C GLY A 99 -1.31 8.78 -3.07
N ALA A 100 -1.63 10.00 -3.48
CA ALA A 100 -2.30 10.99 -2.64
C ALA A 100 -3.67 10.51 -2.15
N GLY A 101 -4.48 9.90 -3.04
CA GLY A 101 -5.81 9.43 -2.71
C GLY A 101 -5.78 8.28 -1.71
N SER A 102 -4.95 7.26 -1.95
CA SER A 102 -4.79 6.16 -0.98
C SER A 102 -4.23 6.63 0.36
N PHE A 103 -3.33 7.61 0.37
CA PHE A 103 -2.77 8.13 1.62
C PHE A 103 -3.76 8.96 2.43
N GLU A 104 -4.61 9.77 1.77
CA GLU A 104 -5.70 10.49 2.43
C GLU A 104 -6.75 9.52 3.00
N LEU A 105 -7.07 8.47 2.25
CA LEU A 105 -8.04 7.45 2.67
C LEU A 105 -7.42 6.32 3.51
N ARG A 106 -6.17 6.46 3.97
CA ARG A 106 -5.40 5.38 4.60
C ARG A 106 -6.13 4.72 5.77
N SER A 107 -6.82 5.49 6.61
CA SER A 107 -7.57 4.95 7.75
C SER A 107 -8.75 4.08 7.29
N VAL A 108 -9.44 4.48 6.21
CA VAL A 108 -10.54 3.70 5.63
C VAL A 108 -10.01 2.43 4.96
N LEU A 109 -8.92 2.54 4.21
CA LEU A 109 -8.28 1.40 3.55
C LEU A 109 -7.77 0.37 4.57
N HIS A 110 -7.19 0.83 5.68
CA HIS A 110 -6.75 -0.04 6.76
C HIS A 110 -7.91 -0.84 7.37
N LEU A 111 -9.09 -0.23 7.57
CA LEU A 111 -10.29 -0.95 8.02
C LEU A 111 -10.78 -2.00 7.02
N LEU A 112 -10.52 -1.80 5.74
CA LEU A 112 -10.84 -2.74 4.66
C LEU A 112 -9.72 -3.79 4.45
N GLY A 113 -8.62 -3.73 5.22
CA GLY A 113 -7.46 -4.58 5.04
C GLY A 113 -6.68 -4.31 3.75
N GLU A 114 -6.88 -3.15 3.12
CA GLU A 114 -6.18 -2.76 1.90
C GLU A 114 -4.95 -1.91 2.26
N PRO A 115 -3.72 -2.33 1.88
CA PRO A 115 -2.52 -1.60 2.23
C PRO A 115 -2.32 -0.36 1.36
N VAL A 116 -1.69 0.68 1.93
CA VAL A 116 -1.20 1.81 1.14
C VAL A 116 0.12 1.44 0.49
N LEU A 117 0.11 1.28 -0.84
CA LEU A 117 1.29 0.90 -1.59
C LEU A 117 2.23 2.08 -1.82
N THR A 118 3.51 1.88 -1.48
CA THR A 118 4.57 2.83 -1.82
C THR A 118 5.04 2.61 -3.26
N GLN A 119 5.36 3.71 -3.94
CA GLN A 119 5.95 3.74 -5.27
C GLN A 119 7.48 3.81 -5.23
N GLY A 120 8.05 4.10 -4.05
CA GLY A 120 9.47 4.11 -3.78
C GLY A 120 9.74 4.76 -2.43
N PHE A 121 10.97 4.63 -1.95
CA PHE A 121 11.40 5.19 -0.68
C PHE A 121 12.86 5.64 -0.76
N SER A 122 13.24 6.58 0.09
CA SER A 122 14.61 7.08 0.23
C SER A 122 14.86 7.51 1.66
N GLU A 123 16.08 7.33 2.11
CA GLU A 123 16.55 7.83 3.41
C GLU A 123 16.58 9.35 3.39
N ILE A 124 16.09 9.99 4.45
CA ILE A 124 16.22 11.44 4.61
C ILE A 124 17.62 11.68 5.12
N ARG A 125 18.57 11.90 4.20
CA ARG A 125 19.88 12.42 4.60
C ARG A 125 19.70 13.88 4.97
N GLU A 126 19.75 14.19 6.26
CA GLU A 126 19.99 15.55 6.73
C GLU A 126 21.37 15.96 6.20
N HIS A 127 21.39 16.69 5.09
CA HIS A 127 22.58 17.42 4.68
C HIS A 127 22.67 18.63 5.61
N GLU A 128 23.60 18.54 6.56
CA GLU A 128 24.13 19.65 7.35
C GLU A 128 24.66 20.79 6.46
#